data_AF-A0A7I9YSS7-F1
#
_entry.id   AF-A0A7I9YSS7-F1
#
_cell.length_a   1.000
_cell.length_b   1.000
_cell.length_c   1.000
_cell.angle_alpha   90.00
_cell.angle_beta   90.00
_cell.angle_gamma   90.00
#
_symmetry.space_group_name_H-M   'P 1'
#
loop_
_entity.id
_entity.type
_entity.pdbx_description
1 polymer ?
#
loop_
_entity_poly.entity_id
_entity_poly.type
_entity_poly.pdbx_seq_one_letter_code
_entity_poly.pdbx_strand_id
1 'polypeptide(L)'
;MESVRAFACPVCGSFTPFESRHCPNCLVELGLHVPTRTMVTTSSNTAVIDGRTWSACTKRADLGCNWLVPEDQDLSGRGRCLADSLIRREPEADDTIAVEKLVSTGIALRRLIYQLIDIGLPVDPYWRKDGGLAFDLLSSYSAGERVVIGHAGGG
;
A
#
# COMPACT_ATOMS: atom_id res chain seq x y z
N MET A 1 -21.45 5.53 5.76
CA MET A 1 -20.68 4.70 6.71
C MET A 1 -19.81 3.81 5.86
N GLU A 2 -18.56 4.23 5.61
CA GLU A 2 -17.63 3.44 4.79
C GLU A 2 -17.40 2.10 5.48
N SER A 3 -17.58 0.99 4.76
CA SER A 3 -17.29 -0.33 5.30
C SER A 3 -15.77 -0.47 5.45
N VAL A 4 -15.28 -0.32 6.68
CA VAL A 4 -13.87 -0.53 7.02
C VAL A 4 -13.64 -2.04 7.04
N ARG A 5 -12.89 -2.57 6.06
CA ARG A 5 -12.40 -3.95 6.16
C ARG A 5 -11.51 -4.04 7.39
N ALA A 6 -11.63 -5.15 8.09
CA ALA A 6 -10.90 -5.36 9.33
C ALA A 6 -10.38 -6.76 9.45
N PHE A 7 -9.32 -6.87 10.23
CA PHE A 7 -8.63 -8.11 10.53
C PHE A 7 -8.74 -8.41 12.02
N ALA A 8 -8.50 -9.66 12.40
CA ALA A 8 -8.32 -10.04 13.79
C ALA A 8 -6.85 -9.84 14.20
N CYS A 9 -6.63 -9.25 15.38
CA CYS A 9 -5.31 -9.23 15.99
C CYS A 9 -4.86 -10.67 16.29
N PRO A 10 -3.67 -11.11 15.85
CA PRO A 10 -3.20 -12.47 16.09
C PRO A 10 -2.88 -12.76 17.57
N VAL A 11 -2.76 -11.72 18.41
CA VAL A 11 -2.41 -11.87 19.83
C VAL A 11 -3.64 -11.87 20.73
N CYS A 12 -4.56 -10.90 20.57
CA CYS A 12 -5.70 -10.73 21.47
C CYS A 12 -7.07 -10.93 20.80
N GLY A 13 -7.11 -11.23 19.50
CA GLY A 13 -8.34 -11.44 18.75
C GLY A 13 -9.20 -10.20 18.50
N SER A 14 -8.80 -9.02 18.98
CA SER A 14 -9.58 -7.78 18.77
C SER A 14 -9.65 -7.40 17.30
N PHE A 15 -10.67 -6.62 16.96
CA PHE A 15 -10.77 -5.95 15.67
C PHE A 15 -9.57 -5.03 15.44
N THR A 16 -9.00 -5.10 14.24
CA THR A 16 -7.91 -4.23 13.77
C THR A 16 -8.29 -3.62 12.42
N PRO A 17 -8.38 -2.28 12.32
CA PRO A 17 -8.60 -1.60 11.05
C PRO A 17 -7.55 -1.97 10.00
N PHE A 18 -7.94 -1.93 8.72
CA PHE A 18 -7.08 -2.28 7.59
C PHE A 18 -5.73 -1.54 7.58
N GLU A 19 -5.72 -0.27 7.95
CA GLU A 19 -4.55 0.61 7.94
C GLU A 19 -3.72 0.57 9.23
N SER A 20 -4.15 -0.19 10.24
CA SER A 20 -3.50 -0.20 11.54
C SER A 20 -2.09 -0.81 11.48
N ARG A 21 -1.14 -0.12 12.12
CA ARG A 21 0.23 -0.61 12.37
C ARG A 21 0.41 -1.18 13.77
N HIS A 22 -0.56 -0.97 14.64
CA HIS A 22 -0.60 -1.52 15.99
C HIS A 22 -2.03 -1.96 16.31
N CYS A 23 -2.17 -3.01 17.11
CA CYS A 23 -3.47 -3.38 17.64
C CYS A 23 -4.00 -2.26 18.56
N PRO A 24 -5.24 -1.76 18.38
CA PRO A 24 -5.78 -0.70 19.23
C PRO A 24 -6.05 -1.16 20.68
N ASN A 25 -6.10 -2.47 20.92
CA ASN A 25 -6.39 -3.05 22.23
C ASN A 25 -5.11 -3.46 22.99
N CYS A 26 -4.24 -4.28 22.39
CA CYS A 26 -3.04 -4.80 23.06
C CYS A 26 -1.72 -4.17 22.59
N LEU A 27 -1.78 -3.18 21.68
CA LEU A 27 -0.64 -2.39 21.19
C LEU A 27 0.49 -3.17 20.49
N VAL A 28 0.32 -4.47 20.23
CA VAL A 28 1.31 -5.23 19.47
C VAL A 28 1.52 -4.61 18.09
N GLU A 29 2.77 -4.55 17.63
CA GLU A 29 3.11 -4.07 16.29
C GLU A 29 2.59 -5.07 15.24
N LEU A 30 1.99 -4.55 14.19
CA LEU A 30 1.35 -5.32 13.13
C LEU A 30 1.87 -4.91 11.74
N GLY A 31 1.86 -5.90 10.86
CA GLY A 31 1.99 -5.72 9.42
C GLY A 31 0.98 -6.58 8.67
N LEU A 32 0.49 -6.09 7.53
CA LEU A 32 -0.38 -6.87 6.65
C LEU A 32 0.48 -7.78 5.77
N HIS A 33 0.34 -9.09 5.96
CA HIS A 33 0.89 -10.09 5.06
C HIS A 33 -0.13 -10.36 3.94
N VAL A 34 0.07 -9.70 2.80
CA VAL A 34 -0.88 -9.73 1.67
C VAL A 34 -1.13 -11.14 1.12
N PRO A 35 -0.12 -12.04 0.97
CA PRO A 35 -0.36 -13.39 0.47
C PRO A 35 -1.39 -14.18 1.28
N THR A 36 -1.35 -14.09 2.62
CA THR A 36 -2.33 -14.75 3.50
C THR A 36 -3.52 -13.85 3.84
N ARG A 37 -3.47 -12.57 3.47
CA ARG A 37 -4.51 -11.56 3.76
C ARG A 37 -4.81 -11.44 5.25
N THR A 38 -3.77 -11.47 6.08
CA THR A 38 -3.89 -11.39 7.55
C THR A 38 -2.94 -10.36 8.15
N MET A 39 -3.32 -9.80 9.29
CA MET A 39 -2.38 -9.07 10.14
C MET A 39 -1.49 -10.07 10.88
N VAL A 40 -0.19 -9.82 10.88
CA VAL A 40 0.81 -10.61 11.62
C VAL A 40 1.57 -9.70 12.57
N THR A 41 2.11 -10.27 13.64
CA THR A 41 2.97 -9.53 14.58
C THR A 41 4.31 -9.23 13.93
N THR A 42 4.80 -8.01 14.11
CA THR A 42 6.15 -7.63 13.70
C THR A 42 6.99 -7.24 14.91
N SER A 43 8.31 -7.27 14.74
CA SER A 43 9.28 -6.69 15.67
C SER A 43 10.25 -5.83 14.86
N SER A 44 10.37 -4.56 15.24
CA SER A 44 11.20 -3.58 14.51
C SER A 44 10.84 -3.53 13.02
N ASN A 45 9.54 -3.55 12.71
CA ASN A 45 9.00 -3.59 11.35
C ASN A 45 9.33 -4.86 10.53
N THR A 46 9.75 -5.95 11.17
CA THR A 46 10.06 -7.22 10.50
C THR A 46 9.24 -8.38 11.06
N ALA A 47 8.99 -9.40 10.25
CA ALA A 47 8.35 -10.65 10.65
C ALA A 47 8.99 -11.83 9.92
N VAL A 48 9.02 -13.00 10.57
CA VAL A 48 9.39 -14.26 9.92
C VAL A 48 8.13 -15.09 9.75
N ILE A 49 7.79 -15.42 8.50
CA ILE A 49 6.58 -16.15 8.13
C ILE A 49 7.02 -17.31 7.25
N ASP A 50 6.73 -18.54 7.68
CA ASP A 50 7.11 -19.77 6.98
C ASP A 50 8.61 -19.83 6.62
N GLY A 51 9.47 -19.38 7.54
CA GLY A 51 10.92 -19.36 7.36
C GLY A 51 11.46 -18.26 6.44
N ARG A 52 10.59 -17.40 5.90
CA ARG A 52 10.96 -16.25 5.07
C ARG A 52 10.88 -14.96 5.88
N THR A 53 11.87 -14.09 5.73
CA THR A 53 11.87 -12.76 6.35
C THR A 53 11.08 -11.77 5.52
N TRP A 54 10.23 -11.01 6.20
CA TRP A 54 9.44 -9.93 5.65
C TRP A 54 9.75 -8.64 6.41
N SER A 55 9.90 -7.54 5.69
CA SER A 55 10.09 -6.20 6.25
C SER A 55 8.91 -5.31 5.86
N ALA A 56 8.68 -4.23 6.61
CA ALA A 56 7.63 -3.31 6.25
C ALA A 56 8.00 -2.49 5.01
N CYS A 57 6.98 -2.13 4.22
CA CYS A 57 7.11 -1.28 3.06
C CYS A 57 7.87 0.02 3.39
N THR A 58 8.77 0.45 2.51
CA THR A 58 9.54 1.70 2.66
C THR A 58 8.68 2.96 2.77
N LYS A 59 7.44 2.95 2.24
CA LYS A 59 6.46 4.03 2.40
C LYS A 59 5.65 3.98 3.70
N ARG A 60 6.09 3.21 4.71
CA ARG A 60 5.45 3.11 6.04
C ARG A 60 5.44 4.44 6.80
N ALA A 61 6.53 5.19 6.75
CA ALA A 61 6.63 6.49 7.40
C ALA A 61 5.86 7.57 6.62
N ASP A 62 6.11 7.65 5.32
CA ASP A 62 5.59 8.71 4.46
C ASP A 62 4.07 8.60 4.19
N LEU A 63 3.59 7.39 3.90
CA LEU A 63 2.20 7.15 3.45
C LEU A 63 1.39 6.27 4.42
N GLY A 64 1.91 6.06 5.62
CA GLY A 64 1.28 5.23 6.64
C GLY A 64 1.11 3.76 6.22
N CYS A 65 1.89 3.26 5.26
CA CYS A 65 1.75 1.88 4.78
C CYS A 65 2.03 0.85 5.90
N ASN A 66 1.18 -0.18 6.00
CA ASN A 66 1.37 -1.29 6.93
C ASN A 66 1.67 -2.62 6.23
N TRP A 67 1.85 -2.64 4.91
CA TRP A 67 2.08 -3.87 4.16
C TRP A 67 3.51 -4.38 4.35
N LEU A 68 3.64 -5.70 4.39
CA LEU A 68 4.92 -6.39 4.43
C LEU A 68 5.39 -6.74 3.02
N VAL A 69 6.70 -6.66 2.81
CA VAL A 69 7.41 -7.08 1.62
C VAL A 69 8.42 -8.16 1.99
N PRO A 70 8.60 -9.19 1.17
CA PRO A 70 9.61 -10.20 1.45
C PRO A 70 11.00 -9.62 1.14
N GLU A 71 12.01 -9.94 1.96
CA GLU A 71 13.35 -9.35 1.81
C GLU A 71 14.13 -9.87 0.60
N ASP A 72 13.78 -11.06 0.12
CA ASP A 72 14.33 -11.71 -1.07
C ASP A 72 13.57 -11.32 -2.37
N GLN A 73 12.71 -10.28 -2.32
CA GLN A 73 11.99 -9.82 -3.52
C GLN A 73 12.92 -9.19 -4.54
N ASP A 74 12.54 -9.29 -5.81
CA ASP A 74 13.25 -8.70 -6.95
C ASP A 74 13.51 -7.19 -6.73
N LEU A 75 14.73 -6.76 -7.06
CA LEU A 75 15.30 -5.45 -6.72
C LEU A 75 14.50 -4.26 -7.31
N SER A 76 13.64 -4.52 -8.30
CA SER A 76 12.75 -3.55 -8.92
C SER A 76 11.75 -2.92 -7.94
N GLY A 77 11.39 -3.63 -6.85
CA GLY A 77 10.48 -3.12 -5.83
C GLY A 77 11.12 -2.18 -4.82
N ARG A 78 12.46 -2.18 -4.64
CA ARG A 78 13.20 -1.38 -3.62
C ARG A 78 12.54 -1.37 -2.23
N GLY A 79 11.99 -2.51 -1.79
CA GLY A 79 11.26 -2.62 -0.52
C GLY A 79 9.90 -1.93 -0.50
N ARG A 80 9.33 -1.55 -1.65
CA ARG A 80 7.95 -1.06 -1.77
C ARG A 80 7.01 -2.23 -1.97
N CYS A 81 5.87 -2.20 -1.29
CA CYS A 81 4.80 -3.18 -1.49
C CYS A 81 4.18 -3.04 -2.88
N LEU A 82 3.43 -4.05 -3.34
CA LEU A 82 2.81 -4.03 -4.67
C LEU A 82 2.04 -2.72 -4.92
N ALA A 83 1.18 -2.31 -4.01
CA ALA A 83 0.39 -1.08 -4.15
C ALA A 83 1.25 0.19 -4.27
N ASP A 84 2.19 0.39 -3.34
CA ASP A 84 3.04 1.58 -3.37
C ASP A 84 3.98 1.53 -4.59
N SER A 85 4.44 0.35 -5.02
CA SER A 85 5.30 0.19 -6.20
C SER A 85 4.65 0.65 -7.51
N LEU A 86 3.32 0.75 -7.56
CA LEU A 86 2.58 1.23 -8.72
C LEU A 86 2.58 2.76 -8.82
N ILE A 87 2.92 3.47 -7.74
CA ILE A 87 3.06 4.93 -7.77
C ILE A 87 4.36 5.24 -8.50
N ARG A 88 4.22 5.81 -9.70
CA ARG A 88 5.31 6.19 -10.60
C ARG A 88 5.75 7.64 -10.37
N ARG A 89 4.81 8.53 -10.05
CA ARG A 89 5.09 9.94 -9.75
C ARG A 89 4.33 10.38 -8.51
N GLU A 90 5.04 11.07 -7.63
CA GLU A 90 4.54 11.73 -6.41
C GLU A 90 4.68 13.26 -6.62
N PRO A 91 3.90 14.09 -5.92
CA PRO A 91 4.07 15.54 -5.96
C PRO A 91 5.43 15.97 -5.36
N GLU A 92 5.91 17.15 -5.73
CA GLU A 92 7.12 17.76 -5.17
C GLU A 92 6.96 17.99 -3.65
N ALA A 93 8.06 17.86 -2.91
CA ALA A 93 8.04 17.88 -1.45
C ALA A 93 7.68 19.25 -0.83
N ASP A 94 7.82 20.33 -1.59
CA ASP A 94 7.46 21.69 -1.19
C ASP A 94 5.95 22.00 -1.35
N ASP A 95 5.20 21.16 -2.07
CA ASP A 95 3.74 21.23 -2.20
C ASP A 95 3.06 20.55 -0.99
N THR A 96 3.16 21.21 0.17
CA THR A 96 2.67 20.66 1.47
C THR A 96 1.20 20.24 1.46
N ILE A 97 0.34 20.94 0.72
CA ILE A 97 -1.09 20.60 0.55
C ILE A 97 -1.24 19.31 -0.28
N ALA A 98 -0.46 19.15 -1.36
CA ALA A 98 -0.47 17.93 -2.14
C ALA A 98 0.10 16.73 -1.37
N VAL A 99 1.12 16.95 -0.54
CA VAL A 99 1.70 15.91 0.34
C VAL A 99 0.69 15.40 1.36
N GLU A 100 -0.14 16.27 1.95
CA GLU A 100 -1.20 15.83 2.87
C GLU A 100 -2.23 14.93 2.15
N LYS A 101 -2.63 15.32 0.93
CA LYS A 101 -3.53 14.52 0.09
C LYS A 101 -2.89 13.20 -0.35
N LEU A 102 -1.57 13.14 -0.47
CA LEU A 102 -0.84 11.95 -0.88
C LEU A 102 -1.05 10.79 0.10
N VAL A 103 -1.10 11.05 1.41
CA VAL A 103 -1.34 10.02 2.43
C VAL A 103 -2.71 9.38 2.24
N SER A 104 -3.77 10.19 2.13
CA SER A 104 -5.14 9.70 1.93
C SER A 104 -5.31 8.97 0.58
N THR A 105 -4.65 9.46 -0.47
CA THR A 105 -4.63 8.82 -1.79
C THR A 105 -3.91 7.47 -1.74
N GLY A 106 -2.79 7.40 -1.02
CA GLY A 106 -2.12 6.14 -0.70
C GLY A 106 -3.08 5.18 -0.01
N ILE A 107 -3.83 5.64 1.03
CA ILE A 107 -4.90 4.89 1.72
C ILE A 107 -5.86 4.24 0.72
N ALA A 108 -6.46 5.05 -0.14
CA ALA A 108 -7.38 4.57 -1.17
C ALA A 108 -6.72 3.58 -2.15
N LEU A 109 -5.48 3.84 -2.59
CA LEU A 109 -4.77 2.96 -3.51
C LEU A 109 -4.56 1.56 -2.93
N ARG A 110 -4.05 1.41 -1.70
CA ARG A 110 -3.88 0.04 -1.14
C ARG A 110 -5.22 -0.66 -0.95
N ARG A 111 -6.31 0.05 -0.60
CA ARG A 111 -7.65 -0.55 -0.54
C ARG A 111 -8.07 -1.09 -1.90
N LEU A 112 -7.91 -0.30 -2.96
CA LEU A 112 -8.18 -0.71 -4.34
C LEU A 112 -7.35 -1.95 -4.73
N ILE A 113 -6.02 -1.89 -4.58
CA ILE A 113 -5.13 -2.99 -4.98
C ILE A 113 -5.45 -4.25 -4.18
N TYR A 114 -5.72 -4.11 -2.89
CA TYR A 114 -6.12 -5.24 -2.06
C TYR A 114 -7.45 -5.85 -2.52
N GLN A 115 -8.45 -5.04 -2.88
CA GLN A 115 -9.71 -5.54 -3.44
C GLN A 115 -9.49 -6.30 -4.75
N LEU A 116 -8.65 -5.77 -5.66
CA LEU A 116 -8.31 -6.46 -6.91
C LEU A 116 -7.67 -7.83 -6.65
N ILE A 117 -6.73 -7.90 -5.71
CA ILE A 117 -6.11 -9.16 -5.27
C ILE A 117 -7.16 -10.09 -4.67
N ASP A 118 -8.09 -9.56 -3.86
CA ASP A 118 -9.10 -10.35 -3.17
C ASP A 118 -10.02 -11.09 -4.14
N ILE A 119 -10.43 -10.40 -5.22
CA ILE A 119 -11.27 -10.95 -6.30
C ILE A 119 -10.47 -11.68 -7.39
N GLY A 120 -9.15 -11.79 -7.25
CA GLY A 120 -8.29 -12.53 -8.18
C GLY A 120 -8.02 -11.83 -9.51
N LEU A 121 -8.21 -10.51 -9.61
CA LEU A 121 -7.81 -9.76 -10.79
C LEU A 121 -6.28 -9.55 -10.80
N PRO A 122 -5.61 -9.81 -11.94
CA PRO A 122 -4.17 -9.64 -12.04
C PRO A 122 -3.78 -8.16 -11.95
N VAL A 123 -2.78 -7.88 -11.13
CA VAL A 123 -2.17 -6.55 -10.98
C VAL A 123 -0.74 -6.63 -11.47
N ASP A 124 -0.54 -6.40 -12.77
CA ASP A 124 0.77 -6.37 -13.40
C ASP A 124 1.38 -4.96 -13.27
N PRO A 125 2.49 -4.76 -12.53
CA PRO A 125 3.08 -3.44 -12.39
C PRO A 125 3.85 -3.03 -13.66
N TYR A 126 3.83 -1.73 -13.97
CA TYR A 126 4.49 -1.15 -15.14
C TYR A 126 6.00 -1.45 -15.25
N TRP A 127 6.68 -1.67 -14.13
CA TRP A 127 8.12 -1.99 -14.11
C TRP A 127 8.42 -3.47 -14.38
N ARG A 128 7.40 -4.35 -14.38
CA ARG A 128 7.54 -5.78 -14.71
C ARG A 128 7.11 -6.08 -16.14
N LYS A 129 6.16 -5.31 -16.68
CA LYS A 129 5.54 -5.57 -17.97
C LYS A 129 5.25 -4.26 -18.69
N ASP A 130 5.64 -4.17 -19.95
CA ASP A 130 5.29 -3.04 -20.80
C ASP A 130 3.76 -2.88 -20.87
N GLY A 131 3.29 -1.65 -20.64
CA GLY A 131 1.85 -1.36 -20.52
C GLY A 131 1.21 -1.84 -19.21
N GLY A 132 2.00 -2.24 -18.21
CA GLY A 132 1.50 -2.56 -16.86
C GLY A 132 0.93 -1.34 -16.13
N LEU A 133 0.22 -1.60 -15.03
CA LEU A 133 -0.47 -0.60 -14.24
C LEU A 133 0.52 0.35 -13.55
N ALA A 134 0.22 1.64 -13.60
CA ALA A 134 0.92 2.71 -12.90
C ALA A 134 -0.07 3.80 -12.46
N PHE A 135 0.25 4.51 -11.39
CA PHE A 135 -0.46 5.69 -10.91
C PHE A 135 0.49 6.87 -10.87
N ASP A 136 0.09 7.98 -11.49
CA ASP A 136 0.73 9.28 -11.32
C ASP A 136 -0.14 10.13 -10.40
N LEU A 137 0.34 10.40 -9.18
CA LEU A 137 -0.38 11.17 -8.18
C LEU A 137 0.03 12.64 -8.32
N LEU A 138 -0.51 13.31 -9.34
CA LEU A 138 -0.15 14.70 -9.68
C LEU A 138 -1.05 15.71 -8.95
N SER A 139 -0.43 16.81 -8.53
CA SER A 139 -1.10 18.01 -8.03
C SER A 139 -1.44 18.94 -9.20
N SER A 140 -2.70 19.38 -9.29
CA SER A 140 -3.13 20.34 -10.32
C SER A 140 -2.65 21.77 -10.07
N TYR A 141 -2.00 22.04 -8.94
CA TYR A 141 -1.51 23.38 -8.58
C TYR A 141 -0.06 23.61 -9.02
N SER A 142 0.77 22.57 -8.99
CA SER A 142 2.20 22.64 -9.34
C SER A 142 2.48 22.34 -10.82
N ALA A 143 1.56 21.67 -11.51
CA ALA A 143 1.59 21.52 -12.96
C ALA A 143 0.48 22.39 -13.55
N GLY A 144 0.81 23.40 -14.35
CA GLY A 144 -0.16 24.12 -15.20
C GLY A 144 -0.85 23.23 -16.27
N GLU A 145 -0.84 21.91 -16.09
CA GLU A 145 -1.46 20.91 -16.94
C GLU A 145 -2.79 20.46 -16.35
N ARG A 146 -3.84 20.59 -17.16
CA ARG A 146 -5.12 19.92 -16.92
C ARG A 146 -4.88 18.41 -16.86
N VAL A 147 -5.04 17.83 -15.68
CA VAL A 147 -5.10 16.37 -15.51
C VAL A 147 -6.37 15.87 -16.20
N VAL A 148 -6.25 15.44 -17.45
CA VAL A 148 -7.32 14.73 -18.17
C VAL A 148 -7.25 13.26 -17.76
N ILE A 149 -8.15 12.85 -16.87
CA ILE A 149 -8.45 11.43 -16.62
C ILE A 149 -9.32 10.92 -17.78
N GLY A 150 -8.67 10.54 -18.88
CA GLY A 150 -9.31 9.83 -19.99
C GLY A 150 -9.28 8.33 -19.73
N HIS A 151 -10.46 7.69 -19.70
CA HIS A 151 -10.56 6.25 -19.88
C HIS A 151 -10.16 5.92 -21.33
N ALA A 152 -8.93 5.45 -21.52
CA ALA A 152 -8.54 4.84 -22.79
C ALA A 152 -9.04 3.38 -22.81
N GLY A 153 -10.27 3.19 -23.31
CA GLY A 153 -10.80 1.87 -23.65
C GLY A 153 -12.27 1.68 -23.28
N GLY A 154 -13.16 2.04 -24.20
CA GLY A 154 -14.60 1.73 -24.09
C GLY A 154 -15.38 2.24 -25.29
N GLY A 155 -15.31 1.50 -26.40
CA GLY A 155 -16.03 1.76 -27.65
C GLY A 155 -15.24 1.33 -28.87
#